data_AF-A0A9E0VGL2-F1
#
_entry.id   AF-A0A9E0VGL2-F1
#
_cell.length_a   1.000
_cell.length_b   1.000
_cell.length_c   1.000
_cell.angle_alpha   90.00
_cell.angle_beta   90.00
_cell.angle_gamma   90.00
#
_symmetry.space_group_name_H-M   'P 1'
#
loop_
_entity.id
_entity.type
_entity.pdbx_description
1 polymer ?
#
loop_
_entity_poly.entity_id
_entity_poly.type
_entity_poly.pdbx_seq_one_letter_code
_entity_poly.pdbx_strand_id
1 'polypeptide(L)'
;MDAAQKTYDIPKFKEQYENFIGGEWVAPRGGEYFDNISPVDGKTFTRIARSTAEDIELALDAAHKAAPAWNNSSATERSNILWKIADRMEENLETLARAETWDNGKPIRESMAADLPLAIDHFRYFAGVIRAEEGDATELDANTLSINIKEPLGVVGQI
;
A
#
# COMPACT_ATOMS: atom_id res chain seq x y z
N MET A 1 -7.61 28.36 -25.71
CA MET A 1 -8.58 28.25 -24.60
C MET A 1 -7.76 28.18 -23.35
N ASP A 2 -7.85 29.23 -22.54
CA ASP A 2 -7.03 29.44 -21.36
C ASP A 2 -7.58 28.56 -20.23
N ALA A 3 -7.00 27.37 -20.06
CA ALA A 3 -7.28 26.55 -18.90
C ALA A 3 -6.61 27.26 -17.72
N ALA A 4 -7.40 28.02 -16.95
CA ALA A 4 -6.94 28.68 -15.74
C ALA A 4 -6.08 27.70 -14.93
N GLN A 5 -4.82 28.08 -14.69
CA GLN A 5 -3.86 27.24 -14.01
C GLN A 5 -4.34 27.02 -12.57
N LYS A 6 -4.90 25.83 -12.30
CA LYS A 6 -5.39 25.47 -10.96
C LYS A 6 -4.21 25.53 -10.01
N THR A 7 -4.27 26.45 -9.06
CA THR A 7 -3.30 26.57 -7.97
C THR A 7 -3.69 25.61 -6.85
N TYR A 8 -2.71 24.88 -6.32
CA TYR A 8 -2.91 23.96 -5.20
C TYR A 8 -2.23 24.50 -3.95
N ASP A 9 -2.90 24.39 -2.80
CA ASP A 9 -2.30 24.74 -1.52
C ASP A 9 -1.16 23.79 -1.15
N ILE A 10 -0.28 24.20 -0.23
CA ILE A 10 0.70 23.30 0.39
C ILE A 10 -0.05 22.32 1.31
N PRO A 11 0.19 20.99 1.22
CA PRO A 11 -0.44 20.03 2.12
C PRO A 11 -0.07 20.27 3.58
N LYS A 12 -0.95 19.90 4.49
CA LYS A 12 -0.66 19.89 5.93
C LYS A 12 -0.17 18.52 6.33
N PHE A 13 0.99 18.46 6.96
CA PHE A 13 1.58 17.24 7.51
C PHE A 13 1.61 17.30 9.03
N LYS A 14 1.62 16.13 9.69
CA LYS A 14 2.00 16.05 11.10
C LYS A 14 3.47 16.41 11.26
N GLU A 15 3.87 16.86 12.45
CA GLU A 15 5.28 17.11 12.76
C GLU A 15 6.13 15.83 12.66
N GLN A 16 5.54 14.68 13.00
CA GLN A 16 6.15 13.38 12.88
C GLN A 16 5.13 12.29 12.54
N TYR A 17 5.61 11.20 11.92
CA TYR A 17 4.87 9.96 11.69
C TYR A 17 5.60 8.75 12.27
N GLU A 18 4.79 7.84 12.80
CA GLU A 18 5.21 6.60 13.45
C GLU A 18 5.25 5.44 12.43
N ASN A 19 5.84 4.30 12.80
CA ASN A 19 5.66 3.06 12.04
C ASN A 19 4.18 2.62 12.11
N PHE A 20 3.65 1.97 11.07
CA PHE A 20 2.35 1.32 11.13
C PHE A 20 2.51 -0.19 11.22
N ILE A 21 2.40 -0.75 12.43
CA ILE A 21 2.69 -2.16 12.71
C ILE A 21 1.50 -2.79 13.44
N GLY A 22 0.98 -3.90 12.92
CA GLY A 22 -0.11 -4.65 13.56
C GLY A 22 -1.43 -3.89 13.67
N GLY A 23 -1.66 -2.89 12.81
CA GLY A 23 -2.86 -2.05 12.83
C GLY A 23 -2.74 -0.79 13.68
N GLU A 24 -1.58 -0.54 14.29
CA GLU A 24 -1.35 0.57 15.21
C GLU A 24 -0.17 1.45 14.76
N TRP A 25 -0.20 2.73 15.18
CA TRP A 25 0.92 3.65 15.03
C TRP A 25 1.91 3.45 16.18
N VAL A 26 3.14 3.05 15.88
CA VAL A 26 4.17 2.62 16.85
C VAL A 26 5.46 3.40 16.63
N ALA A 27 5.96 4.04 17.69
CA ALA A 27 7.25 4.70 17.66
C ALA A 27 8.40 3.73 17.38
N PRO A 28 9.45 4.15 16.62
CA PRO A 28 10.59 3.30 16.33
C PRO A 28 11.30 2.90 17.64
N ARG A 29 11.74 1.66 17.73
CA ARG A 29 12.39 1.13 18.96
C ARG A 29 13.67 1.86 19.32
N GLY A 30 14.41 2.34 18.32
CA GLY A 30 15.57 3.20 18.53
C GLY A 30 15.23 4.61 19.02
N GLY A 31 13.96 5.03 18.97
CA GLY A 31 13.53 6.39 19.30
C GLY A 31 13.99 7.46 18.28
N GLU A 32 14.63 7.03 17.19
CA GLU A 32 15.18 7.92 16.18
C GLU A 32 14.18 8.23 15.06
N TYR A 33 14.25 9.46 14.56
CA TYR A 33 13.49 9.92 13.41
C TYR A 33 14.42 10.73 12.51
N PHE A 34 14.19 10.66 11.21
CA PHE A 34 14.90 11.49 10.26
C PHE A 34 13.99 12.52 9.61
N ASP A 35 14.59 13.66 9.30
CA ASP A 35 13.92 14.78 8.65
C ASP A 35 13.57 14.38 7.22
N ASN A 36 12.31 14.56 6.85
CA ASN A 36 11.88 14.44 5.47
C ASN A 36 11.87 15.83 4.83
N ILE A 37 12.75 16.00 3.84
CA ILE A 37 13.03 17.28 3.18
C ILE A 37 12.35 17.29 1.83
N SER A 38 11.49 18.28 1.59
CA SER A 38 10.84 18.41 0.30
C SER A 38 11.83 18.88 -0.77
N PRO A 39 11.91 18.23 -1.93
CA PRO A 39 12.70 18.72 -3.06
C PRO A 39 12.10 20.00 -3.69
N VAL A 40 10.87 20.37 -3.34
CA VAL A 40 10.18 21.55 -3.90
C VAL A 40 10.79 22.85 -3.37
N ASP A 41 11.14 22.92 -2.09
CA ASP A 41 11.70 24.12 -1.45
C ASP A 41 12.96 23.87 -0.60
N GLY A 42 13.39 22.61 -0.50
CA GLY A 42 14.57 22.21 0.25
C GLY A 42 14.41 22.23 1.77
N LYS A 43 13.17 22.31 2.29
CA LYS A 43 12.91 22.39 3.74
C LYS A 43 12.32 21.09 4.28
N THR A 44 12.64 20.81 5.55
CA THR A 44 11.99 19.76 6.32
C THR A 44 10.50 20.08 6.49
N PHE A 45 9.62 19.15 6.11
CA PHE A 45 8.17 19.32 6.26
C PHE A 45 7.55 18.34 7.27
N THR A 46 8.24 17.23 7.59
CA THR A 46 7.86 16.27 8.64
C THR A 46 9.08 15.45 9.05
N ARG A 47 8.92 14.61 10.08
CA ARG A 47 9.89 13.60 10.49
C ARG A 47 9.29 12.22 10.37
N ILE A 48 10.06 11.24 9.92
CA ILE A 48 9.61 9.86 9.78
C ILE A 48 10.46 8.92 10.63
N ALA A 49 9.81 7.90 11.19
CA ALA A 49 10.44 6.90 12.02
C ALA A 49 11.65 6.28 11.31
N ARG A 50 12.81 6.24 11.99
CA ARG A 50 13.99 5.52 11.51
C ARG A 50 13.94 4.12 12.10
N SER A 51 13.22 3.23 11.42
CA SER A 51 13.03 1.85 11.87
C SER A 51 14.35 1.09 11.93
N THR A 52 14.54 0.30 12.99
CA THR A 52 15.70 -0.58 13.17
C THR A 52 15.36 -2.04 12.90
N ALA A 53 16.33 -2.95 13.05
CA ALA A 53 16.07 -4.38 12.93
C ALA A 53 15.00 -4.85 13.93
N GLU A 54 14.97 -4.29 15.13
CA GLU A 54 13.95 -4.60 16.15
C GLU A 54 12.54 -4.18 15.72
N ASP A 55 12.39 -3.07 14.98
CA ASP A 55 11.09 -2.69 14.41
C ASP A 55 10.65 -3.65 13.31
N ILE A 56 11.60 -4.16 12.52
CA ILE A 56 11.32 -5.17 11.49
C ILE A 56 10.84 -6.47 12.12
N GLU A 57 11.49 -6.95 13.18
CA GLU A 57 11.04 -8.15 13.90
C GLU A 57 9.61 -7.99 14.44
N LEU A 58 9.23 -6.81 14.94
CA LEU A 58 7.85 -6.52 15.37
C LEU A 58 6.86 -6.55 14.21
N ALA A 59 7.26 -6.06 13.04
CA ALA A 59 6.44 -6.14 11.83
C ALA A 59 6.27 -7.59 11.36
N LEU A 60 7.33 -8.41 11.43
CA LEU A 60 7.28 -9.83 11.10
C LEU A 60 6.39 -10.60 12.07
N ASP A 61 6.53 -10.39 13.38
CA ASP A 61 5.68 -11.00 14.41
C ASP A 61 4.20 -10.65 14.17
N ALA A 62 3.90 -9.39 13.88
CA ALA A 62 2.54 -8.95 13.57
C ALA A 62 2.00 -9.60 12.30
N ALA A 63 2.82 -9.69 11.24
CA ALA A 63 2.44 -10.33 9.98
C ALA A 63 2.19 -11.84 10.16
N HIS A 64 3.08 -12.55 10.87
CA HIS A 64 2.91 -13.96 11.19
C HIS A 64 1.68 -14.23 12.07
N LYS A 65 1.36 -13.32 12.99
CA LYS A 65 0.13 -13.40 13.80
C LYS A 65 -1.13 -13.22 12.96
N ALA A 66 -1.11 -12.35 11.96
CA ALA A 66 -2.25 -12.09 11.08
C ALA A 66 -2.44 -13.18 10.00
N ALA A 67 -1.34 -13.78 9.53
CA ALA A 67 -1.32 -14.70 8.39
C ALA A 67 -2.32 -15.86 8.48
N PRO A 68 -2.51 -16.58 9.61
CA PRO A 68 -3.47 -17.68 9.67
C PRO A 68 -4.91 -17.24 9.39
N ALA A 69 -5.35 -16.12 9.95
CA ALA A 69 -6.71 -15.61 9.73
C ALA A 69 -6.86 -15.09 8.29
N TRP A 70 -5.87 -14.34 7.81
CA TRP A 70 -5.88 -13.78 6.45
C TRP A 70 -5.85 -14.87 5.37
N ASN A 71 -4.99 -15.88 5.52
CA ASN A 71 -4.84 -16.96 4.54
C ASN A 71 -6.10 -17.83 4.44
N ASN A 72 -6.84 -17.98 5.55
CA ASN A 72 -8.10 -18.72 5.59
C ASN A 72 -9.32 -17.89 5.16
N SER A 73 -9.17 -16.58 4.92
CA SER A 73 -10.26 -15.75 4.39
C SER A 73 -10.69 -16.21 2.99
N SER A 74 -11.88 -15.80 2.55
CA SER A 74 -12.33 -16.09 1.19
C SER A 74 -11.68 -15.17 0.17
N ALA A 75 -11.57 -15.62 -1.09
CA ALA A 75 -11.15 -14.75 -2.20
C ALA A 75 -12.07 -13.51 -2.34
N THR A 76 -13.37 -13.66 -2.03
CA THR A 76 -14.34 -12.55 -2.01
C THR A 76 -13.98 -11.51 -0.96
N GLU A 77 -13.64 -11.92 0.26
CA GLU A 77 -13.28 -11.01 1.34
C GLU A 77 -12.02 -10.22 1.00
N ARG A 78 -10.97 -10.90 0.53
CA ARG A 78 -9.72 -10.26 0.10
C ARG A 78 -9.93 -9.28 -1.05
N SER A 79 -10.70 -9.68 -2.06
CA SER A 79 -11.09 -8.82 -3.19
C SER A 79 -11.83 -7.56 -2.71
N ASN A 80 -12.79 -7.71 -1.81
CA ASN A 80 -13.55 -6.57 -1.26
C ASN A 80 -12.67 -5.61 -0.47
N ILE A 81 -11.61 -6.09 0.19
CA ILE A 81 -10.65 -5.23 0.88
C ILE A 81 -9.81 -4.42 -0.12
N LEU A 82 -9.34 -5.04 -1.20
CA LEU A 82 -8.63 -4.32 -2.27
C LEU A 82 -9.52 -3.24 -2.92
N TRP A 83 -10.80 -3.54 -3.15
CA TRP A 83 -11.78 -2.54 -3.60
C TRP A 83 -11.91 -1.38 -2.62
N LYS A 84 -12.06 -1.66 -1.32
CA LYS A 84 -12.15 -0.61 -0.30
C LYS A 84 -10.90 0.26 -0.26
N ILE A 85 -9.71 -0.30 -0.46
CA ILE A 85 -8.46 0.47 -0.53
C ILE A 85 -8.51 1.44 -1.72
N ALA A 86 -8.88 0.94 -2.91
CA ALA A 86 -9.03 1.76 -4.10
C ALA A 86 -10.04 2.90 -3.90
N ASP A 87 -11.19 2.61 -3.30
CA ASP A 87 -12.22 3.61 -3.01
C ASP A 87 -11.71 4.69 -2.04
N ARG A 88 -11.00 4.29 -0.97
CA ARG A 88 -10.39 5.27 -0.03
C ARG A 88 -9.34 6.13 -0.70
N MET A 89 -8.54 5.57 -1.61
CA MET A 89 -7.56 6.34 -2.37
C MET A 89 -8.24 7.33 -3.32
N GLU A 90 -9.30 6.91 -4.02
CA GLU A 90 -10.07 7.76 -4.94
C GLU A 90 -10.80 8.88 -4.20
N GLU A 91 -11.43 8.58 -3.05
CA GLU A 91 -12.04 9.57 -2.14
C GLU A 91 -11.04 10.66 -1.70
N ASN A 92 -9.74 10.31 -1.61
CA ASN A 92 -8.67 11.18 -1.13
C ASN A 92 -7.66 11.57 -2.24
N LEU A 93 -8.02 11.41 -3.51
CA LEU A 93 -7.09 11.51 -4.64
C LEU A 93 -6.28 12.81 -4.63
N GLU A 94 -6.95 13.96 -4.49
CA GLU A 94 -6.25 15.26 -4.50
C GLU A 94 -5.30 15.41 -3.30
N THR A 95 -5.70 14.93 -2.12
CA THR A 95 -4.87 14.98 -0.91
C THR A 95 -3.62 14.13 -1.09
N LEU A 96 -3.77 12.90 -1.57
CA LEU A 96 -2.65 11.99 -1.82
C LEU A 96 -1.73 12.50 -2.93
N ALA A 97 -2.29 13.01 -4.02
CA ALA A 97 -1.51 13.55 -5.14
C ALA A 97 -0.67 14.77 -4.72
N ARG A 98 -1.23 15.66 -3.89
CA ARG A 98 -0.47 16.81 -3.37
C ARG A 98 0.61 16.37 -2.39
N ALA A 99 0.36 15.36 -1.57
CA ALA A 99 1.38 14.79 -0.68
C ALA A 99 2.54 14.16 -1.48
N GLU A 100 2.21 13.33 -2.47
CA GLU A 100 3.17 12.71 -3.41
C GLU A 100 4.00 13.78 -4.14
N THR A 101 3.36 14.83 -4.65
CA THR A 101 4.07 15.96 -5.29
C THR A 101 5.01 16.67 -4.33
N TRP A 102 4.58 16.90 -3.09
CA TRP A 102 5.41 17.61 -2.10
C TRP A 102 6.62 16.79 -1.65
N ASP A 103 6.44 15.48 -1.51
CA ASP A 103 7.50 14.56 -1.06
C ASP A 103 8.46 14.18 -2.20
N ASN A 104 7.93 13.89 -3.39
CA ASN A 104 8.73 13.43 -4.54
C ASN A 104 9.24 14.57 -5.43
N GLY A 105 8.53 15.71 -5.51
CA GLY A 105 8.89 16.87 -6.33
C GLY A 105 8.38 16.86 -7.78
N LYS A 106 7.66 15.82 -8.20
CA LYS A 106 7.06 15.75 -9.55
C LYS A 106 5.93 16.78 -9.73
N PRO A 107 5.65 17.24 -10.95
CA PRO A 107 4.54 18.16 -11.19
C PRO A 107 3.19 17.55 -10.78
N ILE A 108 2.35 18.33 -10.08
CA ILE A 108 1.03 17.89 -9.59
C ILE A 108 0.13 17.28 -10.67
N ARG A 109 0.27 17.71 -11.92
CA ARG A 109 -0.46 17.14 -13.07
C ARG A 109 -0.18 15.65 -13.23
N GLU A 110 1.05 15.19 -12.98
CA GLU A 110 1.43 13.79 -13.12
C GLU A 110 0.87 12.96 -11.97
N SER A 111 1.01 13.41 -10.71
CA SER A 111 0.38 12.74 -9.57
C SER A 111 -1.14 12.64 -9.71
N MET A 112 -1.81 13.71 -10.17
CA MET A 112 -3.26 13.78 -10.33
C MET A 112 -3.80 12.94 -11.50
N ALA A 113 -3.06 12.87 -12.61
CA ALA A 113 -3.58 12.29 -13.86
C ALA A 113 -2.98 10.92 -14.20
N ALA A 114 -1.84 10.55 -13.61
CA ALA A 114 -1.17 9.28 -13.85
C ALA A 114 -1.01 8.49 -12.55
N ASP A 115 -0.14 8.93 -11.64
CA ASP A 115 0.32 8.06 -10.55
C ASP A 115 -0.81 7.55 -9.65
N LEU A 116 -1.63 8.46 -9.10
CA LEU A 116 -2.71 8.06 -8.20
C LEU A 116 -3.82 7.31 -8.95
N PRO A 117 -4.30 7.76 -10.13
CA PRO A 117 -5.24 6.99 -10.94
C PRO A 117 -4.74 5.58 -11.28
N LEU A 118 -3.47 5.42 -11.67
CA LEU A 118 -2.88 4.12 -12.01
C LEU A 118 -2.73 3.23 -10.77
N ALA A 119 -2.37 3.79 -9.61
CA ALA A 119 -2.31 3.05 -8.36
C ALA A 119 -3.71 2.59 -7.89
N ILE A 120 -4.73 3.45 -8.03
CA ILE A 120 -6.13 3.09 -7.77
C ILE A 120 -6.56 1.95 -8.70
N ASP A 121 -6.31 2.07 -10.00
CA ASP A 121 -6.64 1.03 -10.98
C ASP A 121 -5.89 -0.28 -10.69
N HIS A 122 -4.64 -0.21 -10.23
CA HIS A 122 -3.87 -1.39 -9.83
C HIS A 122 -4.57 -2.20 -8.72
N PHE A 123 -5.06 -1.52 -7.68
CA PHE A 123 -5.84 -2.20 -6.63
C PHE A 123 -7.14 -2.81 -7.17
N ARG A 124 -7.85 -2.10 -8.06
CA ARG A 124 -9.08 -2.59 -8.70
C ARG A 124 -8.81 -3.80 -9.59
N TYR A 125 -7.73 -3.76 -10.36
CA TYR A 125 -7.29 -4.85 -11.21
C TYR A 125 -7.00 -6.11 -10.39
N PHE A 126 -6.16 -6.01 -9.34
CA PHE A 126 -5.83 -7.17 -8.50
C PHE A 126 -7.02 -7.65 -7.64
N ALA A 127 -7.96 -6.78 -7.31
CA ALA A 127 -9.24 -7.18 -6.73
C ALA A 127 -10.03 -8.10 -7.68
N GLY A 128 -9.93 -7.90 -9.00
CA GLY A 128 -10.48 -8.79 -10.03
C GLY A 128 -9.67 -10.08 -10.20
N VAL A 129 -8.34 -9.97 -10.29
CA VAL A 129 -7.43 -11.13 -10.48
C VAL A 129 -7.70 -12.21 -9.44
N ILE A 130 -7.75 -11.86 -8.15
CA ILE A 130 -7.93 -12.86 -7.08
C ILE A 130 -9.28 -13.60 -7.14
N ARG A 131 -10.27 -13.05 -7.86
CA ARG A 131 -11.58 -13.68 -8.07
C ARG A 131 -11.61 -14.62 -9.26
N ALA A 132 -10.70 -14.42 -10.21
CA ALA A 132 -10.53 -15.24 -11.41
C ALA A 132 -9.38 -16.25 -11.27
N GLU A 133 -8.57 -16.15 -10.21
CA GLU A 133 -7.46 -17.07 -9.96
C GLU A 133 -7.99 -18.49 -9.77
N GLU A 134 -7.56 -19.39 -10.65
CA GLU A 134 -7.90 -20.81 -10.63
C GLU A 134 -6.64 -21.69 -10.56
N GLY A 135 -6.83 -22.88 -9.99
CA GLY A 135 -5.87 -23.98 -10.06
C GLY A 135 -6.22 -24.93 -11.19
N ASP A 136 -5.42 -25.98 -11.35
CA ASP A 136 -5.61 -26.98 -12.40
C ASP A 136 -6.02 -28.32 -11.80
N ALA A 137 -6.88 -29.06 -12.50
CA ALA A 137 -7.19 -30.44 -12.18
C ALA A 137 -7.02 -31.30 -13.45
N THR A 138 -6.39 -32.46 -13.31
CA THR A 138 -6.11 -33.37 -14.42
C THR A 138 -6.33 -34.81 -14.01
N GLU A 139 -7.11 -35.56 -14.80
CA GLU A 139 -7.24 -37.00 -14.63
C GLU A 139 -5.95 -37.68 -15.12
N LEU A 140 -5.30 -38.43 -14.23
CA LEU A 140 -4.13 -39.22 -14.59
C LEU A 140 -4.56 -40.59 -15.13
N ASP A 141 -5.59 -41.17 -14.53
CA ASP A 141 -6.26 -42.40 -14.95
C ASP A 141 -7.69 -42.47 -14.37
N ALA A 142 -8.38 -43.59 -14.59
CA ALA A 142 -9.77 -43.79 -14.19
C ALA A 142 -10.05 -43.68 -12.67
N ASN A 143 -9.02 -43.73 -11.82
CA ASN A 143 -9.18 -43.70 -10.37
C ASN A 143 -8.37 -42.60 -9.70
N THR A 144 -7.69 -41.73 -10.47
CA THR A 144 -6.71 -40.78 -9.93
C THR A 144 -6.86 -39.40 -10.54
N LEU A 145 -7.10 -38.42 -9.68
CA LEU A 145 -7.14 -37.00 -10.02
C LEU A 145 -5.91 -36.28 -9.42
N SER A 146 -5.19 -35.53 -10.24
CA SER A 146 -4.15 -34.59 -9.80
C SER A 146 -4.75 -33.20 -9.70
N ILE A 147 -4.56 -32.51 -8.57
CA ILE A 147 -5.05 -31.15 -8.33
C ILE A 147 -3.87 -30.26 -7.94
N ASN A 148 -3.72 -29.14 -8.61
CA ASN A 148 -2.74 -28.11 -8.29
C ASN A 148 -3.43 -26.93 -7.63
N ILE A 149 -3.08 -26.66 -6.37
CA ILE A 149 -3.59 -25.53 -5.60
C ILE A 149 -2.46 -24.51 -5.43
N LYS A 150 -2.76 -23.25 -5.74
CA LYS A 150 -1.82 -22.15 -5.56
C LYS A 150 -2.00 -21.55 -4.16
N GLU A 151 -1.02 -21.78 -3.29
CA GLU A 151 -1.03 -21.27 -1.92
C GLU A 151 -0.20 -19.97 -1.82
N PRO A 152 -0.59 -19.03 -0.94
CA PRO A 152 0.23 -17.84 -0.69
C PRO A 152 1.57 -18.25 -0.05
N LEU A 153 2.65 -17.54 -0.41
CA LEU A 153 3.99 -17.79 0.14
C LEU A 153 4.10 -17.55 1.66
N GLY A 154 3.21 -16.74 2.22
CA GLY A 154 3.23 -16.32 3.62
C GLY A 154 3.65 -14.87 3.77
N VAL A 155 4.52 -14.58 4.74
CA VAL A 155 5.04 -13.23 5.00
C VAL A 155 6.05 -12.85 3.91
N VAL A 156 5.88 -11.68 3.28
CA VAL A 156 6.70 -11.20 2.17
C VAL A 156 7.29 -9.83 2.51
N GLY A 157 8.61 -9.68 2.37
CA GLY A 157 9.27 -8.37 2.43
C GLY A 157 9.24 -7.67 1.07
N GLN A 158 8.83 -6.41 1.05
CA GLN A 158 8.84 -5.53 -0.12
C GLN A 158 9.62 -4.24 0.21
N ILE A 159 10.49 -3.79 -0.69
CA ILE A 159 11.36 -2.61 -0.54
C ILE A 159 11.16 -1.70 -1.74
#